data_AF-A0A6J1MNW1-F1
#
_entry.id   AF-A0A6J1MNW1-F1
#
_cell.length_a   1.000
_cell.length_b   1.000
_cell.length_c   1.000
_cell.angle_alpha   90.00
_cell.angle_beta   90.00
_cell.angle_gamma   90.00
#
_symmetry.space_group_name_H-M   'P 1'
#
loop_
_entity.id
_entity.type
_entity.pdbx_description
1 polymer ?
#
loop_
_entity_poly.entity_id
_entity_poly.type
_entity_poly.pdbx_seq_one_letter_code
_entity_poly.pdbx_strand_id
1 'polypeptide(L)'
;MYDVPHLLKCFRNNFQKKDLLIGNQRAQWSIIEELYATDGEAGRARTTTLTDKHIRPTSYDKMKVNHAEVLSNTVYISLSMYLKTCERFRMDHNYSVPPININNGFSLLK
;
A
#
# COMPACT_ATOMS: atom_id res chain seq x y z
N MET A 1 12.70 -16.55 -18.70
CA MET A 1 11.38 -16.85 -18.09
C MET A 1 11.32 -16.08 -16.77
N TYR A 2 10.33 -15.21 -16.55
CA TYR A 2 10.28 -14.35 -15.37
C TYR A 2 9.48 -15.02 -14.24
N ASP A 3 10.03 -14.98 -13.03
CA ASP A 3 9.38 -15.48 -11.81
C ASP A 3 8.36 -14.43 -11.30
N VAL A 4 7.09 -14.61 -11.71
CA VAL A 4 5.97 -13.72 -11.34
C VAL A 4 5.82 -13.58 -9.81
N PRO A 5 5.84 -14.67 -9.02
CA PRO A 5 5.94 -14.61 -7.55
C PRO A 5 7.05 -13.68 -7.03
N HIS A 6 8.24 -13.77 -7.63
CA HIS A 6 9.38 -12.96 -7.23
C HIS A 6 9.21 -11.48 -7.58
N LEU A 7 8.64 -11.18 -8.74
CA LEU A 7 8.31 -9.80 -9.14
C LEU A 7 7.33 -9.16 -8.17
N LEU A 8 6.27 -9.88 -7.78
CA LEU A 8 5.27 -9.36 -6.85
C LEU A 8 5.86 -9.08 -5.46
N LYS A 9 6.76 -9.96 -5.01
CA LYS A 9 7.52 -9.77 -3.77
C LYS A 9 8.41 -8.52 -3.85
N CYS A 10 9.19 -8.36 -4.92
CA CYS A 10 10.05 -7.20 -5.12
C CYS A 10 9.25 -5.90 -5.21
N PHE A 11 8.12 -5.93 -5.93
CA PHE A 11 7.21 -4.79 -6.04
C PHE A 11 6.69 -4.37 -4.67
N ARG A 12 6.14 -5.29 -3.86
CA ARG A 12 5.66 -5.00 -2.50
C ARG A 12 6.79 -4.45 -1.61
N ASN A 13 7.98 -5.04 -1.65
CA ASN A 13 9.13 -4.57 -0.87
C ASN A 13 9.59 -3.16 -1.27
N ASN A 14 9.48 -2.80 -2.54
CA ASN A 14 9.80 -1.47 -3.03
C ASN A 14 8.71 -0.47 -2.68
N PHE A 15 7.44 -0.83 -2.86
CA PHE A 15 6.31 0.03 -2.54
C PHE A 15 6.24 0.38 -1.05
N GLN A 16 6.64 -0.54 -0.17
CA GLN A 16 6.75 -0.25 1.26
C GLN A 16 7.83 0.79 1.60
N LYS A 17 8.89 0.89 0.78
CA LYS A 17 10.01 1.82 1.02
C LYS A 17 9.86 3.13 0.27
N LYS A 18 9.09 3.15 -0.82
CA LYS A 18 9.02 4.24 -1.78
C LYS A 18 7.60 4.37 -2.31
N ASP A 19 7.20 5.60 -2.54
CA ASP A 19 5.91 5.86 -3.16
C ASP A 19 5.89 5.39 -4.61
N LEU A 20 4.73 4.89 -5.02
CA LEU A 20 4.48 4.41 -6.36
C LEU A 20 3.88 5.55 -7.19
N LEU A 21 4.57 5.92 -8.27
CA LEU A 21 4.10 6.91 -9.23
C LEU A 21 3.52 6.19 -10.45
N ILE A 22 2.22 6.39 -10.71
CA ILE A 22 1.51 5.84 -11.86
C ILE A 22 0.95 7.01 -12.66
N GLY A 23 1.64 7.39 -13.74
CA GLY A 23 1.32 8.61 -14.49
C GLY A 23 1.38 9.84 -13.58
N ASN A 24 0.24 10.53 -13.44
CA ASN A 24 0.09 11.70 -12.57
C ASN A 24 -0.43 11.36 -11.16
N GLN A 25 -0.51 10.08 -10.81
CA GLN A 25 -1.01 9.63 -9.51
C GLN A 25 0.13 9.11 -8.64
N ARG A 26 0.06 9.41 -7.34
CA ARG A 26 0.98 8.93 -6.31
C ARG A 26 0.21 8.04 -5.36
N ALA A 27 0.59 6.77 -5.29
CA ALA A 27 0.16 5.87 -4.24
C ALA A 27 1.24 5.83 -3.16
N GLN A 28 0.84 6.05 -1.91
CA GLN A 28 1.73 6.02 -0.75
C GLN A 28 1.42 4.81 0.10
N TRP A 29 2.43 4.24 0.75
CA TRP A 29 2.24 3.11 1.65
C TRP A 29 1.46 3.47 2.92
N SER A 30 1.51 4.74 3.34
CA SER A 30 0.82 5.26 4.52
C SER A 30 -0.69 4.99 4.53
N ILE A 31 -1.33 4.95 3.36
CA ILE A 31 -2.77 4.66 3.25
C ILE A 31 -3.11 3.22 3.69
N ILE A 32 -2.18 2.27 3.47
CA ILE A 32 -2.32 0.88 3.91
C ILE A 32 -2.09 0.79 5.42
N GLU A 33 -1.19 1.60 5.96
CA GLU A 33 -0.96 1.70 7.41
C GLU A 33 -2.17 2.29 8.13
N GLU A 34 -2.78 3.34 7.59
CA GLU A 34 -4.02 3.93 8.12
C GLU A 34 -5.19 2.94 8.10
N LEU A 35 -5.36 2.23 6.98
CA LEU A 35 -6.37 1.17 6.86
C LEU A 35 -6.14 0.09 7.94
N TYR A 36 -4.89 -0.34 8.12
CA TYR A 36 -4.55 -1.33 9.13
C TYR A 36 -4.80 -0.82 10.56
N ALA A 37 -4.46 0.42 10.88
CA ALA A 37 -4.72 0.99 12.20
C ALA A 37 -6.23 1.11 12.49
N THR A 38 -7.02 1.46 11.47
CA THR A 38 -8.47 1.66 11.62
C THR A 38 -9.24 0.34 11.71
N ASP A 39 -8.96 -0.59 10.78
CA ASP A 39 -9.70 -1.84 10.64
C ASP A 39 -9.01 -3.04 11.31
N GLY A 40 -7.69 -3.13 11.16
CA GLY A 40 -6.87 -4.29 11.53
C GLY A 40 -6.40 -4.32 12.99
N GLU A 41 -6.00 -3.18 13.56
CA GLU A 41 -5.48 -3.07 14.94
C GLU A 41 -6.62 -2.99 15.96
N ALA A 42 -7.71 -2.28 15.64
CA ALA A 42 -8.87 -2.16 16.53
C ALA A 42 -9.77 -3.42 16.56
N GLY A 43 -9.49 -4.44 15.74
CA GLY A 43 -10.25 -5.69 15.67
C GLY A 43 -11.71 -5.54 15.22
N ARG A 44 -12.11 -4.35 14.74
CA ARG A 44 -13.50 -4.01 14.42
C ARG A 44 -13.92 -4.50 13.03
N ALA A 45 -12.99 -4.70 12.11
CA ALA A 45 -13.28 -5.20 10.77
C ALA A 45 -12.37 -6.40 10.43
N ARG A 46 -12.93 -7.60 10.52
CA ARG A 46 -12.37 -8.85 9.94
C ARG A 46 -12.25 -8.81 8.40
N THR A 47 -12.40 -7.64 7.79
CA THR A 47 -12.47 -7.44 6.35
C THR A 47 -11.08 -7.43 5.71
N THR A 48 -10.02 -7.10 6.47
CA THR A 48 -8.65 -7.14 5.96
C THR A 48 -7.96 -8.45 6.33
N THR A 49 -7.34 -9.12 5.36
CA THR A 49 -6.43 -10.26 5.60
C THR A 49 -5.05 -9.80 6.09
N LEU A 50 -4.91 -8.50 6.39
CA LEU A 50 -3.68 -7.87 6.79
C LEU A 50 -3.35 -8.22 8.24
N THR A 51 -2.05 -8.38 8.50
CA THR A 51 -1.51 -8.69 9.82
C THR A 51 -0.26 -7.84 10.01
N ASP A 52 0.30 -7.83 11.21
CA ASP A 52 1.58 -7.16 11.48
C ASP A 52 2.69 -7.57 10.51
N LYS A 53 2.69 -8.83 10.05
CA LYS A 53 3.69 -9.35 9.10
C LYS A 53 3.57 -8.74 7.71
N HIS A 54 2.41 -8.19 7.37
CA HIS A 54 2.16 -7.49 6.11
C HIS A 54 2.62 -6.03 6.17
N ILE A 55 2.39 -5.36 7.30
CA ILE A 55 2.69 -3.93 7.49
C ILE A 55 4.13 -3.72 7.96
N ARG A 56 4.61 -4.54 8.87
CA ARG A 56 5.95 -4.50 9.47
C ARG A 56 6.68 -5.84 9.28
N PRO A 57 7.00 -6.23 8.02
CA PRO A 57 7.65 -7.51 7.75
C PRO A 57 9.09 -7.53 8.28
N THR A 58 9.44 -8.62 8.96
CA THR A 58 10.84 -8.94 9.30
C THR A 58 11.65 -9.30 8.03
N SER A 59 12.96 -9.43 8.16
CA SER A 59 13.82 -9.90 7.04
C SER A 59 13.35 -11.23 6.46
N TYR A 60 12.83 -12.13 7.30
CA TYR A 60 12.27 -13.41 6.87
C TYR A 60 10.92 -13.24 6.15
N ASP A 61 10.06 -12.35 6.65
CA ASP A 61 8.73 -12.12 6.05
C ASP A 61 8.81 -11.39 4.70
N LYS A 62 9.86 -10.59 4.48
CA LYS A 62 10.15 -9.98 3.16
C LYS A 62 10.47 -11.01 2.07
N MET A 63 10.88 -12.22 2.45
CA MET A 63 11.20 -13.30 1.52
C MET A 63 9.96 -14.13 1.11
N LYS A 64 8.90 -14.11 1.93
CA LYS A 64 7.66 -14.85 1.67
C LYS A 64 6.81 -14.14 0.63
N VAL A 65 6.43 -14.88 -0.42
CA VAL A 65 5.54 -14.38 -1.47
C VAL A 65 4.12 -14.18 -0.95
N ASN A 66 3.63 -15.02 -0.02
CA ASN A 66 2.28 -14.91 0.52
C ASN A 66 2.00 -13.53 1.15
N HIS A 67 3.01 -12.85 1.68
CA HIS A 67 2.83 -11.50 2.22
C HIS A 67 2.63 -10.41 1.15
N ALA A 68 2.60 -10.77 -0.14
CA ALA A 68 2.10 -9.93 -1.20
C ALA A 68 0.55 -9.86 -1.26
N GLU A 69 -0.16 -10.59 -0.38
CA GLU A 69 -1.61 -10.50 -0.17
C GLU A 69 -2.12 -9.07 0.12
N VAL A 70 -1.22 -8.15 0.51
CA VAL A 70 -1.50 -6.70 0.60
C VAL A 70 -2.09 -6.14 -0.70
N LEU A 71 -1.76 -6.74 -1.84
CA LEU A 71 -2.22 -6.33 -3.17
C LEU A 71 -3.47 -7.09 -3.63
N SER A 72 -4.14 -7.82 -2.74
CA SER A 72 -5.33 -8.60 -3.06
C SER A 72 -6.58 -7.73 -3.24
N ASN A 73 -7.57 -8.30 -3.94
CA ASN A 73 -8.86 -7.64 -4.14
C ASN A 73 -9.60 -7.34 -2.83
N THR A 74 -9.43 -8.18 -1.81
CA THR A 74 -10.05 -7.98 -0.48
C THR A 74 -9.51 -6.73 0.21
N VAL A 75 -8.19 -6.49 0.13
CA VAL A 75 -7.57 -5.28 0.66
C VAL A 75 -8.02 -4.05 -0.13
N TYR A 76 -8.14 -4.16 -1.46
CA TYR A 76 -8.68 -3.09 -2.30
C TYR A 76 -10.13 -2.71 -1.92
N ILE A 77 -11.02 -3.69 -1.72
CA ILE A 77 -12.40 -3.43 -1.30
C ILE A 77 -12.42 -2.71 0.06
N SER A 78 -11.64 -3.20 1.02
CA SER A 78 -11.54 -2.60 2.36
C SER A 78 -11.04 -1.15 2.27
N LEU A 79 -9.99 -0.91 1.49
CA LEU A 79 -9.45 0.44 1.26
C LEU A 79 -10.49 1.36 0.62
N SER A 80 -11.22 0.89 -0.38
CA SER A 80 -12.27 1.67 -1.04
C SER A 80 -13.42 2.02 -0.10
N MET A 81 -13.73 1.12 0.84
CA MET A 81 -14.77 1.32 1.84
C MET A 81 -14.31 2.31 2.92
N TYR A 82 -13.07 2.19 3.37
CA TYR A 82 -12.42 3.14 4.28
C TYR A 82 -12.43 4.55 3.69
N LEU A 83 -11.96 4.73 2.46
CA LEU A 83 -11.94 6.03 1.78
C LEU A 83 -13.33 6.66 1.66
N LYS A 84 -14.33 5.89 1.21
CA LYS A 84 -15.72 6.38 1.13
C LYS A 84 -16.27 6.78 2.50
N THR A 85 -15.90 6.05 3.55
CA THR A 85 -16.30 6.35 4.93
C THR A 85 -15.66 7.66 5.38
N CYS A 86 -14.37 7.84 5.14
CA CYS A 86 -13.67 9.06 5.50
C CYS A 86 -14.20 10.29 4.75
N GLU A 87 -14.48 10.17 3.45
CA GLU A 87 -15.15 11.22 2.65
C GLU A 87 -16.53 11.56 3.23
N ARG A 88 -17.31 10.55 3.62
CA ARG A 88 -18.66 10.73 4.17
C ARG A 88 -18.66 11.47 5.50
N PHE A 89 -17.69 11.18 6.37
CA PHE A 89 -17.61 11.75 7.71
C PHE A 89 -16.65 12.95 7.82
N ARG A 90 -16.02 13.38 6.71
CA ARG A 90 -15.01 14.46 6.67
C ARG A 90 -13.89 14.25 7.68
N MET A 91 -13.37 13.03 7.73
CA MET A 91 -12.24 12.70 8.61
C MET A 91 -10.96 13.24 7.98
N ASP A 92 -10.12 13.88 8.79
CA ASP A 92 -8.79 14.32 8.36
C ASP A 92 -7.90 13.10 8.10
N HIS A 93 -7.23 13.07 6.94
CA HIS A 93 -6.28 12.05 6.57
C HIS A 93 -4.85 12.50 6.86
N ASN A 94 -4.00 11.59 7.37
CA ASN A 94 -2.59 11.88 7.58
C ASN A 94 -1.76 11.67 6.29
N TYR A 95 -2.29 11.02 5.26
CA TYR A 95 -1.65 11.00 3.95
C TYR A 95 -1.87 12.34 3.21
N SER A 96 -0.78 13.09 3.02
CA SER A 96 -0.76 14.28 2.17
C SER A 96 -0.43 13.85 0.75
N VAL A 97 -1.32 14.14 -0.21
CA VAL A 97 -0.99 14.13 -1.64
C VAL A 97 -0.53 15.54 -2.04
N PRO A 98 0.76 15.90 -1.87
CA PRO A 98 1.25 17.12 -2.49
C PRO A 98 1.19 16.94 -4.02
N PRO A 99 0.90 18.00 -4.79
CA PRO A 99 0.85 17.92 -6.24
C PRO A 99 2.19 17.42 -6.78
N ILE A 100 2.14 16.38 -7.62
CA ILE A 100 3.32 15.84 -8.27
C ILE A 100 3.74 16.86 -9.34
N ASN A 101 4.85 17.57 -9.11
CA ASN A 101 5.49 18.37 -10.15
C ASN A 101 6.31 17.43 -11.04
N ILE A 102 5.69 16.94 -12.12
CA ILE A 102 6.34 16.08 -13.12
C ILE A 102 7.21 16.94 -14.05
N ASN A 103 8.25 17.59 -13.51
CA ASN A 103 9.23 18.31 -14.33
C ASN A 103 10.66 17.81 -14.16
N ASN A 104 10.97 16.86 -13.29
CA ASN A 104 12.33 16.35 -13.17
C ASN A 104 12.33 14.85 -12.85
N GLY A 105 12.84 14.00 -13.76
CA GLY A 105 13.17 12.63 -13.35
C GLY A 105 13.41 11.53 -14.39
N PHE A 106 13.17 11.75 -15.69
CA PHE A 106 13.50 10.75 -16.73
C PHE A 106 14.76 11.12 -17.52
N SER A 107 15.81 11.59 -16.85
CA SER A 107 17.09 11.95 -17.49
C SER A 107 18.27 11.07 -17.09
N LEU A 108 18.05 9.94 -16.42
CA LEU A 108 19.15 9.02 -16.05
C LEU A 108 18.85 7.57 -16.44
N LEU A 109 18.70 7.34 -17.74
CA LEU A 109 19.06 6.09 -18.42
C LEU A 109 19.59 6.49 -19.80
N LYS A 110 20.88 6.84 -19.86
CA LYS A 110 21.70 6.78 -21.06
C LYS A 110 22.68 5.64 -20.89
#